data_AF-A0A6A5HHM0-F1
#
_entry.id   AF-A0A6A5HHM0-F1
#
_cell.length_a   1.000
_cell.length_b   1.000
_cell.length_c   1.000
_cell.angle_alpha   90.00
_cell.angle_beta   90.00
_cell.angle_gamma   90.00
#
_symmetry.space_group_name_H-M   'P 1'
#
loop_
_entity.id
_entity.type
_entity.pdbx_description
1 polymer ?
#
loop_
_entity_poly.entity_id
_entity_poly.type
_entity_poly.pdbx_seq_one_letter_code
_entity_poly.pdbx_strand_id
1 'polypeptide(L)'
;MAAKLFIVLLFLLLLAAAAHQGKSSDEFEYPTENNDGSLTKEELEDMVAEFMKKRNHQHKRRLIPRHKGSCGAKAVRKIGYMCPKYCSIKDESLLFDLCTTQMEDDEIVKRCCP
;
A
#
# COMPACT_ATOMS: atom_id res chain seq x y z
N MET A 1 20.38 -16.85 -38.51
CA MET A 1 18.99 -17.24 -38.15
C MET A 1 18.90 -18.09 -36.88
N ALA A 2 19.93 -18.90 -36.54
CA ALA A 2 19.95 -19.72 -35.33
C ALA A 2 19.81 -18.93 -34.00
N ALA A 3 20.50 -17.80 -33.82
CA ALA A 3 20.46 -17.04 -32.56
C ALA A 3 19.07 -16.52 -32.19
N LYS A 4 18.25 -16.15 -33.19
CA LYS A 4 16.86 -15.71 -32.95
C LYS A 4 15.98 -16.87 -32.45
N LEU A 5 16.22 -18.07 -32.95
CA LEU A 5 15.51 -19.28 -32.51
C LEU A 5 15.87 -19.65 -31.07
N PHE A 6 17.15 -19.50 -30.66
CA PHE A 6 17.58 -19.73 -29.28
C PHE A 6 16.91 -18.78 -28.27
N ILE A 7 16.78 -17.49 -28.63
CA ILE A 7 16.13 -16.51 -27.74
C ILE A 7 14.65 -16.84 -27.55
N VAL A 8 13.95 -17.24 -28.62
CA VAL A 8 12.53 -17.63 -28.56
C VAL A 8 12.36 -18.89 -27.71
N LEU A 9 13.24 -19.88 -27.85
CA LEU A 9 13.21 -21.10 -27.03
C LEU A 9 13.44 -20.82 -25.54
N LEU A 10 14.38 -19.93 -25.21
CA LEU A 10 14.62 -19.53 -23.82
C LEU A 10 13.41 -18.78 -23.22
N PHE A 11 12.76 -17.92 -24.01
CA PHE A 11 11.58 -17.19 -23.56
C PHE A 11 10.39 -18.13 -23.29
N LEU A 12 10.18 -19.13 -24.15
CA LEU A 12 9.13 -20.14 -23.96
C LEU A 12 9.38 -21.02 -22.74
N LEU A 13 10.64 -21.39 -22.47
CA LEU A 13 11.02 -22.14 -21.26
C LEU A 13 10.77 -21.36 -19.97
N LEU A 14 11.06 -20.05 -19.96
CA LEU A 14 10.80 -19.18 -18.81
C LEU A 14 9.31 -19.03 -18.52
N LEU A 15 8.47 -18.89 -19.56
CA LEU A 15 7.01 -18.83 -19.42
C LEU A 15 6.42 -20.14 -18.87
N ALA A 16 6.94 -21.29 -19.29
CA ALA A 16 6.50 -22.59 -18.78
C ALA A 16 6.87 -22.79 -17.30
N ALA A 17 8.03 -22.31 -16.87
CA ALA A 17 8.43 -22.35 -15.45
C ALA A 17 7.55 -21.45 -14.57
N ALA A 18 7.15 -20.28 -15.07
CA ALA A 18 6.25 -19.37 -14.36
C ALA A 18 4.82 -19.93 -14.22
N ALA A 19 4.36 -20.75 -15.17
CA ALA A 19 3.05 -21.40 -15.09
C ALA A 19 2.96 -22.47 -14.00
N HIS A 20 4.10 -23.03 -13.54
CA HIS A 20 4.14 -24.05 -12.49
C HIS A 20 4.21 -23.49 -11.04
N GLN A 21 4.36 -22.17 -10.87
CA GLN A 21 4.40 -21.51 -9.55
C GLN A 21 3.07 -20.87 -9.12
N GLY A 22 2.01 -21.01 -9.93
CA GLY A 22 0.65 -20.53 -9.63
C GLY A 22 -0.20 -21.53 -8.82
N LYS A 23 0.41 -22.33 -7.95
CA LYS A 23 -0.28 -23.33 -7.12
C LYS A 23 0.27 -23.31 -5.69
N SER A 24 0.29 -22.12 -5.08
CA SER A 24 0.29 -22.02 -3.63
C SER A 24 -1.17 -22.08 -3.19
N SER A 25 -1.57 -23.26 -2.73
CA SER A 25 -2.82 -23.51 -2.05
C SER A 25 -2.84 -22.74 -0.73
N ASP A 26 -3.36 -21.52 -0.74
CA ASP A 26 -4.01 -20.99 0.46
C ASP A 26 -5.46 -21.46 0.41
N GLU A 27 -5.62 -22.74 0.74
CA GLU A 27 -6.90 -23.32 1.13
C GLU A 27 -7.27 -22.64 2.44
N PHE A 28 -8.07 -21.57 2.35
CA PHE A 28 -8.64 -20.94 3.53
C PHE A 28 -9.69 -21.91 4.07
N GLU A 29 -9.23 -22.85 4.89
CA GLU A 29 -10.04 -23.73 5.73
C GLU A 29 -10.85 -22.82 6.65
N TYR A 30 -12.07 -22.49 6.22
CA TYR A 30 -13.05 -21.95 7.13
C TYR A 30 -13.28 -23.03 8.19
N PRO A 31 -13.13 -22.74 9.49
CA PRO A 31 -13.64 -23.63 10.49
C PRO A 31 -15.16 -23.63 10.33
N THR A 32 -15.70 -24.61 9.62
CA THR A 32 -17.08 -25.07 9.79
C THR A 32 -17.17 -25.69 11.17
N GLU A 33 -17.15 -24.82 12.19
CA GLU A 33 -17.77 -25.17 13.45
C GLU A 33 -19.23 -25.48 13.14
N ASN A 34 -19.64 -26.70 13.47
CA ASN A 34 -21.02 -27.14 13.46
C ASN A 34 -21.82 -26.19 14.36
N ASN A 35 -22.34 -25.12 13.76
CA ASN A 35 -23.31 -24.28 14.42
C ASN A 35 -24.67 -24.90 14.13
N ASP A 36 -25.15 -25.71 15.08
CA ASP A 36 -26.57 -26.03 15.26
C ASP A 36 -27.38 -24.76 15.66
N GLY A 37 -26.95 -23.59 15.20
CA GLY A 37 -27.62 -22.30 15.38
C GLY A 37 -28.65 -22.14 14.28
N SER A 38 -29.79 -22.82 14.44
CA SER A 38 -31.00 -22.51 13.69
C SER A 38 -31.37 -21.06 13.97
N LEU A 39 -30.86 -20.14 13.15
CA LEU A 39 -31.24 -18.74 13.14
C LEU A 39 -32.76 -18.68 13.03
N THR A 40 -33.37 -18.00 13.99
CA THR A 40 -34.80 -17.75 13.94
C THR A 40 -35.10 -16.90 12.70
N LYS A 41 -36.30 -17.05 12.15
CA LYS A 41 -36.75 -16.27 10.99
C LYS A 41 -36.54 -14.76 11.21
N GLU A 42 -36.74 -14.32 12.44
CA GLU A 42 -36.56 -12.93 12.89
C GLU A 42 -35.09 -12.48 12.79
N GLU A 43 -34.13 -13.29 13.24
CA GLU A 43 -32.70 -12.97 13.13
C GLU A 43 -32.20 -12.94 11.67
N LEU A 44 -32.77 -13.81 10.82
CA LEU A 44 -32.46 -13.81 9.38
C LEU A 44 -33.03 -12.57 8.70
N GLU A 45 -34.26 -12.18 9.03
CA GLU A 45 -34.90 -10.97 8.52
C GLU A 45 -34.14 -9.72 8.96
N ASP A 46 -33.65 -9.67 10.20
CA ASP A 46 -32.87 -8.54 10.72
C ASP A 46 -31.49 -8.41 10.03
N MET A 47 -30.81 -9.54 9.78
CA MET A 47 -29.58 -9.54 8.99
C MET A 47 -29.81 -9.05 7.56
N VAL A 48 -30.84 -9.59 6.88
CA VAL A 48 -31.18 -9.17 5.51
C VAL A 48 -31.59 -7.69 5.48
N ALA A 49 -32.32 -7.21 6.49
CA ALA A 49 -32.69 -5.81 6.61
C ALA A 49 -31.47 -4.89 6.76
N GLU A 50 -30.46 -5.27 7.56
CA GLU A 50 -29.24 -4.47 7.72
C GLU A 50 -28.39 -4.44 6.43
N PHE A 51 -28.38 -5.53 5.64
CA PHE A 51 -27.75 -5.55 4.31
C PHE A 51 -28.50 -4.73 3.26
N MET A 52 -29.83 -4.78 3.28
CA MET A 52 -30.70 -4.03 2.37
C MET A 52 -30.87 -2.55 2.75
N LYS A 53 -30.48 -2.18 3.97
CA LYS A 53 -30.47 -0.80 4.46
C LYS A 53 -29.61 0.03 3.53
N LYS A 54 -30.28 0.90 2.78
CA LYS A 54 -29.65 1.83 1.84
C LYS A 54 -28.62 2.65 2.64
N ARG A 55 -27.34 2.33 2.47
CA ARG A 55 -26.22 3.10 3.03
C ARG A 55 -26.31 4.50 2.43
N ASN A 56 -27.03 5.38 3.12
CA ASN A 56 -26.90 6.81 2.97
C ASN A 56 -25.55 7.21 3.57
N HIS A 57 -24.48 6.71 2.96
CA HIS A 57 -23.17 7.34 3.00
C HIS A 57 -23.33 8.65 2.25
N GLN A 58 -23.99 9.62 2.89
CA GLN A 58 -23.54 10.98 2.73
C GLN A 58 -22.07 10.91 3.15
N HIS A 59 -21.19 10.73 2.16
CA HIS A 59 -19.86 11.27 2.22
C HIS A 59 -20.07 12.75 2.51
N LYS A 60 -20.24 13.08 3.80
CA LYS A 60 -19.73 14.33 4.33
C LYS A 60 -18.28 14.24 3.93
N ARG A 61 -17.95 14.87 2.79
CA ARG A 61 -16.63 15.41 2.54
C ARG A 61 -16.42 16.33 3.73
N ARG A 62 -16.01 15.75 4.84
CA ARG A 62 -15.42 16.49 5.93
C ARG A 62 -14.36 17.27 5.20
N LEU A 63 -14.46 18.59 5.24
CA LEU A 63 -13.36 19.50 4.99
C LEU A 63 -12.33 19.18 6.07
N ILE A 64 -11.71 18.00 6.00
CA ILE A 64 -10.58 17.63 6.81
C ILE A 64 -9.51 18.59 6.31
N PRO A 65 -8.95 19.45 7.15
CA PRO A 65 -7.78 20.22 6.75
C PRO A 65 -6.76 19.20 6.28
N ARG A 66 -6.39 19.23 5.00
CA ARG A 66 -5.58 18.22 4.29
C ARG A 66 -4.13 18.12 4.80
N HIS A 67 -3.84 18.49 6.05
CA HIS A 67 -2.48 18.80 6.49
C HIS A 67 -1.95 17.90 7.61
N LYS A 68 -2.75 17.03 8.24
CA LYS A 68 -2.25 16.21 9.38
C LYS A 68 -1.73 14.82 9.03
N GLY A 69 -1.86 14.34 7.79
CA GLY A 69 -1.53 12.94 7.44
C GLY A 69 -0.51 12.72 6.33
N SER A 70 -0.07 13.76 5.62
CA SER A 70 0.73 13.58 4.39
C SER A 70 2.13 14.16 4.44
N CYS A 71 2.64 14.54 5.61
CA CYS A 71 3.96 15.17 5.65
C CYS A 71 5.06 14.19 5.22
N GLY A 72 5.07 12.96 5.74
CA GLY A 72 6.14 11.99 5.45
C GLY A 72 6.44 11.85 3.95
N ALA A 73 5.42 11.62 3.12
CA ALA A 73 5.61 11.50 1.67
C ALA A 73 6.11 12.80 0.99
N LYS A 74 5.68 13.97 1.47
CA LYS A 74 6.16 15.26 0.95
C LYS A 74 7.59 15.55 1.41
N ALA A 75 7.92 15.26 2.66
CA ALA A 75 9.25 15.40 3.23
C ALA A 75 10.25 14.49 2.50
N VAL A 76 9.93 13.20 2.31
CA VAL A 76 10.77 12.26 1.55
C VAL A 76 10.99 12.77 0.11
N ARG A 77 9.94 13.24 -0.57
CA ARG A 77 10.10 13.82 -1.92
C ARG A 77 10.96 15.08 -1.93
N LYS A 78 10.81 15.94 -0.91
CA LYS A 78 11.60 17.17 -0.78
C LYS A 78 13.08 16.83 -0.57
N ILE A 79 13.39 15.92 0.34
CA ILE A 79 14.77 15.41 0.55
C ILE A 79 15.32 14.83 -0.75
N GLY A 80 14.57 13.96 -1.43
CA GLY A 80 15.02 13.35 -2.69
C GLY A 80 15.26 14.34 -3.84
N TYR A 81 14.63 15.51 -3.80
CA TYR A 81 14.88 16.59 -4.76
C TYR A 81 16.07 17.46 -4.36
N MET A 82 16.17 17.82 -3.08
CA MET A 82 17.18 18.76 -2.59
C MET A 82 18.55 18.11 -2.38
N CYS A 83 18.60 16.81 -2.07
CA CYS A 83 19.82 16.12 -1.68
C CYS A 83 20.42 15.35 -2.87
N PRO A 84 21.63 15.72 -3.34
CA PRO A 84 22.35 14.99 -4.36
C PRO A 84 22.51 13.50 -4.04
N LYS A 85 22.50 12.65 -5.08
CA LYS A 85 22.63 11.19 -4.95
C LYS A 85 23.91 10.72 -4.25
N TYR A 86 24.94 11.55 -4.22
CA TYR A 86 26.24 11.25 -3.60
C TYR A 86 26.34 11.71 -2.15
N CYS A 87 25.30 12.31 -1.59
CA CYS A 87 25.31 12.70 -0.19
C CYS A 87 24.95 11.54 0.74
N SER A 88 25.69 11.43 1.84
CA SER A 88 25.35 10.53 2.93
C SER A 88 24.41 11.25 3.90
N ILE A 89 23.14 10.88 3.89
CA ILE A 89 22.19 11.35 4.91
C ILE A 89 22.58 10.66 6.23
N LYS A 90 23.25 11.40 7.13
CA LYS A 90 23.59 10.94 8.48
C LYS A 90 22.54 11.32 9.53
N ASP A 91 21.63 12.22 9.16
CA ASP A 91 20.68 12.82 10.08
C ASP A 91 19.34 12.08 10.05
N GLU A 92 19.12 11.23 11.05
CA GLU A 92 17.90 10.44 11.23
C GLU A 92 16.69 11.30 11.64
N SER A 93 16.94 12.51 12.18
CA SER A 93 15.89 13.43 12.65
C SER A 93 15.36 14.36 11.56
N LEU A 94 16.08 14.50 10.44
CA LEU A 94 15.75 15.41 9.34
C LEU A 94 14.31 15.25 8.84
N LEU A 95 13.83 14.01 8.72
CA LEU A 95 12.46 13.73 8.26
C LEU A 95 11.40 14.23 9.27
N PHE A 96 11.68 14.07 10.56
CA PHE A 96 10.79 14.49 11.63
C PHE A 96 10.75 16.02 11.73
N ASP A 97 11.90 16.68 11.63
CA ASP A 97 12.02 18.14 11.66
C ASP A 97 11.31 18.77 10.45
N LEU A 98 11.52 18.23 9.25
CA LEU A 98 10.77 18.62 8.04
C LEU A 98 9.25 18.57 8.19
N CYS A 99 8.76 17.77 9.14
CA CYS A 99 7.35 17.57 9.39
C CYS A 99 6.80 18.30 10.61
N THR A 100 7.65 18.82 11.48
CA THR A 100 7.25 19.44 12.74
C THR A 100 7.68 20.90 12.83
N THR A 101 8.75 21.28 12.16
CA THR A 101 9.29 22.64 12.08
C THR A 101 9.28 23.17 10.64
N GLN A 102 9.29 24.50 10.50
CA GLN A 102 9.54 25.13 9.22
C GLN A 102 11.06 25.20 9.02
N MET A 103 11.58 24.38 8.12
CA MET A 103 12.98 24.40 7.69
C MET A 103 13.12 25.07 6.33
N GLU A 104 14.17 25.87 6.18
CA GLU A 104 14.57 26.46 4.91
C GLU A 104 15.29 25.46 4.02
N ASP A 105 15.24 25.67 2.71
CA ASP A 105 15.82 24.77 1.71
C ASP A 105 17.34 24.61 1.88
N ASP A 106 18.04 25.71 2.19
CA ASP A 106 19.49 25.71 2.44
C ASP A 106 19.87 24.89 3.67
N GLU A 107 19.02 24.88 4.69
CA GLU A 107 19.22 24.11 5.91
C GLU A 107 19.04 22.61 5.66
N ILE A 108 18.05 22.23 4.83
CA ILE A 108 17.84 20.85 4.40
C ILE A 108 19.07 20.33 3.66
N VAL A 109 19.61 21.11 2.72
CA VAL A 109 20.80 20.72 1.94
C VAL A 109 22.02 20.54 2.83
N LYS A 110 22.28 21.47 3.76
CA LYS A 110 23.40 21.36 4.72
C LYS A 110 23.29 20.12 5.61
N ARG A 111 22.08 19.76 6.06
CA ARG A 111 21.87 18.61 6.93
C ARG A 111 21.93 17.28 6.19
N CYS A 112 21.48 17.23 4.94
CA CYS A 112 21.58 16.00 4.15
C CYS A 112 22.95 15.80 3.48
N CYS A 113 23.72 16.87 3.29
CA CYS A 113 25.07 16.87 2.72
C CYS A 113 26.03 17.70 3.60
N PRO A 114 26.34 17.25 4.82
CA PRO A 114 27.29 17.92 5.69
C PRO A 114 28.74 17.84 5.16
#